data_AF-A0AAW5TEM0-F1
#
_entry.id   AF-A0AAW5TEM0-F1
#
_cell.length_a   1.000
_cell.length_b   1.000
_cell.length_c   1.000
_cell.angle_alpha   90.00
_cell.angle_beta   90.00
_cell.angle_gamma   90.00
#
_symmetry.space_group_name_H-M   'P 1'
#
loop_
_entity.id
_entity.type
_entity.pdbx_description
1 polymer ?
#
loop_
_entity_poly.entity_id
_entity_poly.type
_entity_poly.pdbx_seq_one_letter_code
_entity_poly.pdbx_strand_id
1 'polypeptide(L)'
;STAEEIRTAVENGVIKMNVDTDTQYAYTRPVADWMLTNYSGVLKIDGEVGNKKQYDPRSWGKAAEAGMAARVVEACERLGSTGTRMK
;
A
#
# COMPACT_ATOMS: atom_id res chain seq x y z
N SER A 1 7.82 -12.22 -8.44
CA SER A 1 9.12 -12.88 -8.31
C SER A 1 9.35 -13.30 -6.87
N THR A 2 10.00 -14.43 -6.65
CA THR A 2 10.44 -14.88 -5.33
C THR A 2 11.61 -14.03 -4.84
N ALA A 3 11.91 -14.09 -3.54
CA ALA A 3 13.08 -13.39 -2.98
C ALA A 3 14.40 -13.88 -3.61
N GLU A 4 14.48 -15.17 -3.93
CA GLU A 4 15.66 -15.80 -4.57
C GLU A 4 15.89 -15.26 -5.99
N GLU A 5 14.82 -15.16 -6.79
CA GLU A 5 14.88 -14.62 -8.15
C GLU A 5 15.34 -13.16 -8.15
N ILE A 6 14.86 -12.36 -7.18
CA ILE A 6 15.25 -10.95 -7.04
C ILE A 6 16.72 -10.86 -6.66
N ARG A 7 17.18 -11.64 -5.68
CA ARG A 7 18.58 -11.64 -5.25
C ARG A 7 19.52 -12.00 -6.40
N THR A 8 19.20 -13.09 -7.10
CA THR A 8 19.98 -13.54 -8.26
C THR A 8 20.04 -12.46 -9.35
N ALA A 9 18.92 -11.79 -9.62
CA ALA A 9 18.88 -10.71 -10.62
C ALA A 9 19.77 -9.52 -10.23
N VAL A 10 19.75 -9.11 -8.95
CA VAL A 10 20.60 -8.03 -8.42
C VAL A 10 22.08 -8.42 -8.49
N GLU A 11 22.45 -9.65 -8.12
CA GLU A 11 23.81 -10.18 -8.25
C GLU A 11 24.31 -10.16 -9.70
N ASN A 12 23.39 -10.32 -10.66
CA ASN A 12 23.67 -10.26 -12.09
C ASN A 12 23.54 -8.85 -12.71
N GLY A 13 23.50 -7.79 -11.89
CA GLY A 13 23.62 -6.40 -12.35
C GLY A 13 22.29 -5.67 -12.61
N VAL A 14 21.14 -6.22 -12.18
CA VAL A 14 19.89 -5.45 -12.18
C VAL A 14 19.96 -4.34 -11.14
N ILE A 15 19.81 -3.09 -11.58
CA ILE A 15 19.83 -1.90 -10.72
C ILE A 15 18.45 -1.25 -10.50
N LYS A 16 17.41 -1.70 -11.21
CA LYS A 16 16.06 -1.16 -11.14
C LYS A 16 15.02 -2.25 -11.38
N MET A 17 14.05 -2.36 -10.47
CA MET A 17 12.89 -3.25 -10.60
C MET A 17 11.60 -2.43 -10.54
N ASN A 18 10.66 -2.70 -11.43
CA ASN A 18 9.31 -2.11 -11.39
C ASN A 18 8.45 -2.91 -10.41
N VAL A 19 7.72 -2.21 -9.54
CA VAL A 19 6.78 -2.82 -8.59
C VAL A 19 5.48 -2.01 -8.62
N ASP A 20 4.50 -2.47 -9.40
CA ASP A 20 3.25 -1.75 -9.62
C ASP A 20 2.04 -2.52 -9.06
N THR A 21 1.74 -3.71 -9.57
CA THR A 21 0.58 -4.50 -9.11
C THR A 21 0.57 -4.74 -7.60
N ASP A 22 1.72 -5.03 -7.00
CA ASP A 22 1.82 -5.25 -5.56
C ASP A 22 1.57 -3.98 -4.75
N THR A 23 2.03 -2.81 -5.23
CA THR A 23 1.82 -1.53 -4.55
C THR A 23 0.38 -1.06 -4.72
N GLN A 24 -0.22 -1.27 -5.90
CA GLN A 24 -1.66 -1.07 -6.14
C GLN A 24 -2.52 -1.91 -5.19
N TYR A 25 -2.19 -3.19 -5.03
CA TYR A 25 -2.91 -4.08 -4.11
C TYR A 25 -2.74 -3.64 -2.64
N ALA A 26 -1.50 -3.36 -2.22
CA ALA A 26 -1.20 -2.91 -0.86
C ALA A 26 -1.89 -1.58 -0.51
N TYR A 27 -2.05 -0.68 -1.48
CA TYR A 27 -2.81 0.56 -1.32
C TYR A 27 -4.31 0.29 -1.20
N THR A 28 -4.86 -0.56 -2.08
CA THR A 28 -6.31 -0.78 -2.17
C THR A 28 -6.85 -1.64 -1.03
N ARG A 29 -6.06 -2.61 -0.54
CA ARG A 29 -6.47 -3.56 0.50
C ARG A 29 -7.05 -2.92 1.77
N PRO A 30 -6.42 -1.90 2.41
CA PRO A 30 -7.00 -1.22 3.57
C PRO A 30 -8.21 -0.33 3.22
N VAL A 31 -8.28 0.20 2.00
CA VAL A 31 -9.46 0.97 1.55
C VAL A 31 -10.68 0.06 1.46
N ALA A 32 -10.53 -1.11 0.85
CA ALA A 32 -11.61 -2.11 0.77
C ALA A 32 -12.09 -2.53 2.17
N ASP A 33 -11.15 -2.78 3.09
CA ASP A 33 -11.43 -3.10 4.49
C ASP A 33 -12.27 -2.01 5.17
N TRP A 34 -11.83 -0.75 5.02
CA TRP A 34 -12.50 0.40 5.61
C TRP A 34 -13.93 0.54 5.11
N MET A 35 -14.14 0.43 3.80
CA MET A 35 -15.46 0.60 3.21
C MET A 35 -16.43 -0.50 3.66
N LEU A 36 -15.95 -1.75 3.76
CA LEU A 36 -16.78 -2.88 4.21
C LEU A 36 -17.13 -2.78 5.69
N THR A 37 -16.15 -2.42 6.54
CA THR A 37 -16.35 -2.30 7.99
C THR A 37 -17.13 -1.05 8.39
N ASN A 38 -17.08 0.01 7.59
CA ASN A 38 -17.76 1.29 7.85
C ASN A 38 -18.92 1.55 6.88
N TYR A 39 -19.49 0.51 6.26
CA TYR A 39 -20.46 0.60 5.17
C TYR A 39 -21.59 1.62 5.40
N SER A 40 -22.27 1.55 6.55
CA SER A 40 -23.37 2.46 6.89
C SER A 40 -22.93 3.89 7.21
N GLY A 41 -21.65 4.09 7.52
CA GLY A 41 -21.07 5.40 7.79
C GLY A 41 -20.50 6.09 6.56
N VAL A 42 -20.01 5.32 5.59
CA VAL A 42 -19.49 5.86 4.32
C VAL A 42 -20.61 6.14 3.31
N LEU A 43 -21.81 5.60 3.54
CA LEU A 43 -23.00 5.80 2.72
C LEU A 43 -24.10 6.55 3.50
N LYS A 44 -25.07 7.08 2.77
CA LYS A 44 -26.34 7.55 3.32
C LYS A 44 -27.37 6.44 3.17
N ILE A 45 -27.82 5.85 4.27
CA ILE A 45 -28.70 4.68 4.29
C ILE A 45 -29.92 5.00 5.17
N ASP A 46 -31.11 4.57 4.76
CA ASP A 46 -32.36 4.70 5.54
C ASP A 46 -32.68 6.12 6.06
N GLY A 47 -32.28 7.15 5.31
CA GLY A 47 -32.51 8.56 5.67
C GLY A 47 -31.39 9.20 6.51
N GLU A 48 -30.38 8.43 6.92
CA GLU A 48 -29.21 8.94 7.63
C GLU A 48 -28.26 9.72 6.71
N VAL A 49 -27.48 10.64 7.29
CA VAL A 49 -26.57 11.53 6.54
C VAL A 49 -25.15 10.99 6.37
N GLY A 50 -24.89 9.77 6.85
CA GLY A 50 -23.56 9.17 6.94
C GLY A 50 -22.69 9.80 8.03
N ASN A 51 -21.45 9.33 8.15
CA ASN A 51 -20.51 9.78 9.16
C ASN A 51 -19.30 10.46 8.52
N LYS A 52 -19.16 11.76 8.76
CA LYS A 52 -18.05 12.57 8.24
C LYS A 52 -16.68 12.00 8.54
N LYS A 53 -16.48 11.44 9.73
CA LYS A 53 -15.18 10.86 10.09
C LYS A 53 -14.85 9.60 9.29
N GLN A 54 -15.86 8.91 8.76
CA GLN A 54 -15.69 7.66 8.01
C GLN A 54 -15.61 7.89 6.51
N TYR A 55 -16.38 8.83 5.94
CA TYR A 55 -16.29 9.14 4.51
C TYR A 55 -15.18 10.14 4.15
N ASP A 56 -14.64 10.89 5.12
CA ASP A 56 -13.52 11.81 4.86
C ASP A 56 -12.36 11.03 4.23
N PRO A 57 -11.90 11.40 3.01
CA PRO A 57 -10.86 10.65 2.31
C PRO A 57 -9.56 10.49 3.09
N ARG A 58 -9.28 11.41 4.01
CA ARG A 58 -8.06 11.36 4.83
C ARG A 58 -8.10 10.23 5.86
N SER A 59 -9.29 9.79 6.28
CA SER A 59 -9.45 8.75 7.28
C SER A 59 -8.98 7.38 6.76
N TRP A 60 -9.45 6.99 5.57
CA TRP A 60 -9.00 5.74 4.93
C TRP A 60 -7.74 5.92 4.08
N GLY A 61 -7.50 7.12 3.54
CA GLY A 61 -6.33 7.43 2.72
C GLY A 61 -5.02 7.27 3.49
N LYS A 62 -5.00 7.65 4.78
CA LYS A 62 -3.83 7.41 5.65
C LYS A 62 -3.48 5.92 5.78
N ALA A 63 -4.49 5.06 5.87
CA ALA A 63 -4.27 3.62 5.94
C ALA A 63 -3.78 3.05 4.60
N ALA A 64 -4.30 3.56 3.48
CA ALA A 64 -3.86 3.22 2.13
C ALA A 64 -2.39 3.58 1.88
N GLU A 65 -2.00 4.80 2.22
CA GLU A 65 -0.62 5.28 2.13
C GLU A 65 0.33 4.45 3.03
N ALA A 66 -0.09 4.15 4.27
CA ALA A 66 0.70 3.31 5.17
C ALA A 66 0.88 1.88 4.63
N GLY A 67 -0.15 1.28 4.05
CA GLY A 67 -0.09 -0.04 3.43
C GLY A 67 0.88 -0.08 2.24
N MET A 68 0.78 0.91 1.35
CA MET A 68 1.71 1.04 0.22
C MET A 68 3.15 1.31 0.68
N ALA A 69 3.34 2.18 1.67
CA ALA A 69 4.66 2.48 2.22
C ALA A 69 5.33 1.24 2.82
N ALA A 70 4.60 0.42 3.58
CA ALA A 70 5.11 -0.85 4.09
C ALA A 70 5.55 -1.79 2.95
N ARG A 71 4.77 -1.87 1.86
CA ARG A 71 5.13 -2.68 0.69
C ARG A 71 6.37 -2.14 -0.03
N VAL A 72 6.57 -0.82 -0.07
CA VAL A 72 7.79 -0.20 -0.63
C VAL A 72 9.01 -0.53 0.23
N VAL A 73 8.91 -0.49 1.57
CA VAL A 73 10.00 -0.88 2.47
C VAL A 73 10.44 -2.32 2.19
N GLU A 74 9.50 -3.25 2.09
CA GLU A 74 9.78 -4.65 1.74
C GLU A 74 10.48 -4.78 0.38
N ALA A 75 10.09 -3.96 -0.62
CA ALA A 75 10.77 -3.94 -1.92
C ALA A 75 12.22 -3.44 -1.81
N CYS A 76 12.47 -2.39 -1.02
CA CYS A 76 13.81 -1.87 -0.75
C CYS A 76 14.70 -2.91 -0.06
N GLU A 77 14.16 -3.65 0.90
CA GLU A 77 14.87 -4.73 1.59
C GLU A 77 15.26 -5.85 0.62
N ARG A 78 14.32 -6.29 -0.24
CA ARG A 78 14.58 -7.32 -1.25
C ARG A 78 15.60 -6.89 -2.31
N LEU A 79 15.65 -5.61 -2.66
CA LEU A 79 16.59 -5.06 -3.63
C LEU A 79 17.94 -4.66 -3.00
N GLY A 80 18.10 -4.76 -1.68
CA GLY A 80 19.32 -4.37 -0.98
C GLY A 80 19.59 -2.86 -0.93
N SER A 81 18.57 -2.02 -1.16
CA SER A 81 18.70 -0.56 -1.15
C SER A 81 18.40 0.09 0.20
N THR A 82 17.89 -0.68 1.17
CA THR A 82 17.65 -0.18 2.53
C THR A 82 18.94 0.33 3.17
N GLY A 83 18.93 1.59 3.62
CA GLY A 83 20.07 2.21 4.30
C GLY A 83 21.19 2.74 3.39
N THR A 84 21.05 2.67 2.07
CA THR A 84 22.11 3.07 1.11
C THR A 84 21.94 4.48 0.54
N ARG A 85 21.13 5.33 1.18
CA ARG A 85 20.89 6.72 0.75
C ARG A 85 22.22 7.48 0.63
N MET A 86 22.48 8.03 -0.56
CA MET A 86 23.59 8.96 -0.78
C MET A 86 23.33 10.30 -0.08
N LYS A 87 24.39 10.90 0.46
CA LYS A 87 24.33 12.22 1.12
C LYS A 87 24.15 13.34 0.12
#